data_AF-A0A5N6REP0-F1
#
_entry.id   AF-A0A5N6REP0-F1
#
_cell.length_a   1.000
_cell.length_b   1.000
_cell.length_c   1.000
_cell.angle_alpha   90.00
_cell.angle_beta   90.00
_cell.angle_gamma   90.00
#
_symmetry.space_group_name_H-M   'P 1'
#
loop_
_entity.id
_entity.type
_entity.pdbx_description
1 polymer ?
#
loop_
_entity_poly.entity_id
_entity_poly.type
_entity_poly.pdbx_seq_one_letter_code
_entity_poly.pdbx_strand_id
1 'polypeptide(L)'
;MKMKLYTLVLSLAFLLGASAEQCGRQAGGAVCPNGLCCSQFGYCGSTNDYCGTGCQSQCKTGGTPTPSPTPSGGGDVGSIISGSLFDQLLKYRNDPRCKSNGFYTYNAFIAAARSYGGFGTSGDVNTRKREIAAFLAQTSHETTGGWASAPDGPYAWGYCFVTEINKLTYCTSSTQWPCAPGKQYYGRGPIQLTHNYNYGQAGKAIGVDLLNNPDIVATDPVISFKTSIWFWMTAQANKPSSHDVIIGKWTPSAADKSAGRVPGYGVITNIINGGLECGHGADSRVADRIGFYKRYCDILGVSYGDNLDCYNQKPFA
;
A
#
# COMPACT_ATOMS: atom_id res chain seq x y z
N MET A 1 4.44 -16.60 -71.26
CA MET A 1 3.59 -15.69 -70.46
C MET A 1 3.89 -15.96 -68.99
N LYS A 2 4.20 -14.92 -68.22
CA LYS A 2 4.59 -14.97 -66.79
C LYS A 2 3.36 -15.23 -65.88
N MET A 3 3.64 -15.63 -64.62
CA MET A 3 2.78 -15.58 -63.41
C MET A 3 1.80 -16.76 -63.22
N LYS A 4 1.56 -17.30 -62.01
CA LYS A 4 1.99 -16.98 -60.63
C LYS A 4 1.74 -18.23 -59.78
N LEU A 5 2.72 -18.65 -58.99
CA LEU A 5 2.57 -19.70 -57.96
C LEU A 5 1.87 -19.06 -56.75
N TYR A 6 0.63 -19.47 -56.45
CA TYR A 6 -0.08 -19.02 -55.25
C TYR A 6 0.31 -19.91 -54.08
N THR A 7 1.18 -19.40 -53.21
CA THR A 7 1.51 -20.01 -51.92
C THR A 7 0.30 -19.86 -50.99
N LEU A 8 -0.36 -20.97 -50.67
CA LEU A 8 -1.41 -21.04 -49.65
C LEU A 8 -0.74 -20.95 -48.27
N VAL A 9 -0.76 -19.77 -47.66
CA VAL A 9 -0.30 -19.59 -46.27
C VAL A 9 -1.42 -20.04 -45.34
N LEU A 10 -1.26 -21.21 -44.73
CA LEU A 10 -2.11 -21.69 -43.65
C LEU A 10 -1.78 -20.87 -42.38
N SER A 11 -2.62 -19.91 -42.02
CA SER A 11 -2.53 -19.16 -40.78
C SER A 11 -2.94 -20.03 -39.60
N LEU A 12 -1.95 -20.59 -38.89
CA LEU A 12 -2.16 -21.27 -37.62
C LEU A 12 -2.41 -20.21 -36.54
N ALA A 13 -3.67 -19.93 -36.23
CA ALA A 13 -4.05 -19.12 -35.08
C ALA A 13 -3.77 -19.92 -33.80
N PHE A 14 -2.64 -19.64 -33.14
CA PHE A 14 -2.41 -20.08 -31.77
C PHE A 14 -3.37 -19.33 -30.84
N LEU A 15 -4.49 -19.97 -30.51
CA LEU A 15 -5.27 -19.62 -29.33
C LEU A 15 -4.39 -19.90 -28.11
N LEU A 16 -3.78 -18.85 -27.54
CA LEU A 16 -3.25 -18.88 -26.18
C LEU A 16 -4.43 -18.98 -25.23
N GLY A 17 -4.98 -20.19 -25.08
CA GLY A 17 -5.82 -20.52 -23.95
C GLY A 17 -4.97 -20.40 -22.70
N ALA A 18 -5.27 -19.44 -21.83
CA ALA A 18 -4.75 -19.44 -20.48
C ALA A 18 -5.19 -20.76 -19.83
N SER A 19 -4.28 -21.74 -19.74
CA SER A 19 -4.55 -22.99 -19.05
C SER A 19 -4.86 -22.66 -17.61
N ALA A 20 -6.13 -22.76 -17.21
CA ALA A 20 -6.50 -22.68 -15.81
C ALA A 20 -5.79 -23.82 -15.06
N GLU A 21 -4.99 -23.47 -14.07
CA GLU A 21 -4.28 -24.44 -13.23
C GLU A 21 -5.30 -25.37 -12.55
N GLN A 22 -5.01 -26.68 -12.57
CA GLN A 22 -5.90 -27.69 -12.01
C GLN A 22 -5.55 -27.95 -10.54
N CYS A 23 -6.57 -28.14 -9.70
CA CYS A 23 -6.44 -28.51 -8.29
C CYS A 23 -7.55 -29.51 -7.88
N GLY A 24 -7.50 -30.03 -6.65
CA GLY A 24 -8.54 -30.90 -6.08
C GLY A 24 -8.47 -32.35 -6.57
N ARG A 25 -9.59 -33.07 -6.46
CA ARG A 25 -9.67 -34.52 -6.78
C ARG A 25 -9.33 -34.84 -8.24
N GLN A 26 -9.53 -33.89 -9.14
CA GLN A 26 -9.19 -33.98 -10.55
C GLN A 26 -7.67 -33.92 -10.80
N ALA A 27 -6.91 -33.40 -9.85
CA ALA A 27 -5.46 -33.22 -9.92
C ALA A 27 -4.73 -33.93 -8.76
N GLY A 28 -5.20 -35.10 -8.35
CA GLY A 28 -4.54 -35.91 -7.31
C GLY A 28 -4.49 -35.26 -5.92
N GLY A 29 -5.41 -34.33 -5.63
CA GLY A 29 -5.43 -33.59 -4.37
C GLY A 29 -4.51 -32.37 -4.33
N ALA A 30 -3.98 -31.93 -5.48
CA ALA A 30 -3.16 -30.72 -5.56
C ALA A 30 -3.93 -29.50 -5.03
N VAL A 31 -3.26 -28.67 -4.23
CA VAL A 31 -3.78 -27.37 -3.80
C VAL A 31 -3.42 -26.30 -4.82
N CYS A 32 -4.28 -25.30 -4.97
CA CYS A 32 -4.03 -24.22 -5.90
C CYS A 32 -2.91 -23.30 -5.35
N PRO A 33 -1.97 -22.80 -6.19
CA PRO A 33 -0.96 -21.88 -5.73
C PRO A 33 -1.55 -20.54 -5.29
N ASN A 34 -0.77 -19.73 -4.57
CA ASN A 34 -1.15 -18.39 -4.12
C ASN A 34 -2.41 -18.33 -3.25
N GLY A 35 -2.79 -19.42 -2.59
CA GLY A 35 -3.95 -19.46 -1.69
C GLY A 35 -5.31 -19.36 -2.41
N LEU A 36 -5.36 -19.64 -3.72
CA LEU A 36 -6.59 -19.61 -4.51
C LEU A 36 -7.53 -20.76 -4.14
N CYS A 37 -8.83 -20.54 -4.23
CA CYS A 37 -9.80 -21.60 -3.97
C CYS A 37 -9.78 -22.65 -5.09
N CYS A 38 -9.93 -23.92 -4.74
CA CYS A 38 -10.17 -24.99 -5.69
C CYS A 38 -11.68 -25.14 -5.91
N SER A 39 -12.16 -24.83 -7.11
CA SER A 39 -13.58 -24.99 -7.44
C SER A 39 -14.02 -26.46 -7.38
N GLN A 40 -15.33 -26.70 -7.35
CA GLN A 40 -15.90 -28.04 -7.48
C GLN A 40 -15.46 -28.79 -8.76
N PHE A 41 -15.04 -28.03 -9.79
CA PHE A 41 -14.60 -28.54 -11.09
C PHE A 41 -13.08 -28.75 -11.17
N GLY A 42 -12.34 -28.41 -10.12
CA GLY A 42 -10.90 -28.69 -10.03
C GLY A 42 -10.03 -27.64 -10.69
N TYR A 43 -10.42 -26.37 -10.60
CA TYR A 43 -9.64 -25.24 -11.13
C TYR A 43 -9.34 -24.20 -10.05
N CYS A 44 -8.21 -23.54 -10.17
CA CYS A 44 -7.78 -22.46 -9.27
C CYS A 44 -8.50 -21.15 -9.58
N GLY A 45 -9.05 -20.47 -8.57
CA GLY A 45 -9.59 -19.11 -8.74
C GLY A 45 -10.01 -18.46 -7.43
N SER A 46 -10.44 -17.19 -7.51
CA SER A 46 -10.73 -16.36 -6.33
C SER A 46 -12.17 -15.85 -6.23
N THR A 47 -13.01 -16.11 -7.23
CA THR A 47 -14.44 -15.70 -7.21
C THR A 47 -15.30 -16.71 -6.44
N ASN A 48 -16.57 -16.38 -6.21
CA ASN A 48 -17.52 -17.27 -5.54
C ASN A 48 -17.71 -18.61 -6.28
N ASP A 49 -17.51 -18.66 -7.61
CA ASP A 49 -17.60 -19.90 -8.38
C ASP A 49 -16.51 -20.91 -8.01
N TYR A 50 -15.40 -20.42 -7.47
CA TYR A 50 -14.26 -21.22 -7.01
C TYR A 50 -14.28 -21.42 -5.50
N CYS A 51 -14.66 -20.38 -4.75
CA CYS A 51 -14.57 -20.36 -3.29
C CYS A 51 -15.87 -20.73 -2.55
N GLY A 52 -16.99 -20.79 -3.26
CA GLY A 52 -18.31 -20.99 -2.69
C GLY A 52 -18.68 -22.48 -2.57
N THR A 53 -19.97 -22.77 -2.77
CA THR A 53 -20.53 -24.12 -2.65
C THR A 53 -19.79 -25.13 -3.53
N GLY A 54 -19.33 -26.22 -2.92
CA GLY A 54 -18.60 -27.28 -3.61
C GLY A 54 -17.10 -27.02 -3.78
N CYS A 55 -16.56 -25.93 -3.24
CA CYS A 55 -15.11 -25.73 -3.16
C CYS A 55 -14.42 -26.91 -2.47
N GLN A 56 -13.30 -27.37 -3.04
CA GLN A 56 -12.59 -28.58 -2.61
C GLN A 56 -11.44 -28.30 -1.64
N SER A 57 -10.75 -27.15 -1.77
CA SER A 57 -9.60 -26.78 -0.93
C SER A 57 -9.38 -25.27 -0.92
N GLN A 58 -8.79 -24.74 0.16
CA GLN A 58 -8.55 -23.29 0.35
C GLN A 58 -9.85 -22.46 0.26
N CYS A 59 -10.96 -23.07 0.69
CA CYS A 59 -12.29 -22.48 0.65
C CYS A 59 -12.47 -21.45 1.76
N LYS A 60 -13.35 -20.47 1.54
CA LYS A 60 -13.77 -19.56 2.60
C LYS A 60 -14.76 -20.31 3.49
N THR A 61 -14.37 -20.62 4.72
CA THR A 61 -15.22 -21.33 5.68
C THR A 61 -16.44 -20.48 6.02
N GLY A 62 -17.63 -21.05 5.81
CA GLY A 62 -18.91 -20.40 6.03
C GLY A 62 -19.15 -20.11 7.51
N GLY A 63 -19.22 -18.82 7.83
CA GLY A 63 -20.01 -18.29 8.93
C GLY A 63 -20.80 -17.12 8.35
N THR A 64 -22.11 -17.26 8.27
CA THR A 64 -23.04 -16.21 7.83
C THR A 64 -22.89 -14.99 8.75
N PRO A 65 -22.46 -13.81 8.27
CA PRO A 65 -22.58 -12.60 9.05
C PRO A 65 -24.00 -12.06 8.88
N THR A 66 -24.70 -11.92 9.99
CA THR A 66 -25.90 -11.10 10.13
C THR A 66 -25.70 -9.76 9.41
N PRO A 67 -26.64 -9.30 8.56
CA PRO A 67 -26.48 -8.04 7.84
C PRO A 67 -26.55 -6.88 8.82
N SER A 68 -25.38 -6.40 9.25
CA SER A 68 -25.25 -5.05 9.79
C SER A 68 -25.31 -4.09 8.60
N PRO A 69 -26.05 -2.97 8.68
CA PRO A 69 -26.37 -2.14 7.52
C PRO A 69 -25.06 -1.59 6.94
N THR A 70 -24.69 -2.10 5.78
CA THR A 70 -23.50 -1.68 5.04
C THR A 70 -23.88 -0.44 4.24
N PRO A 71 -23.15 0.69 4.36
CA PRO A 71 -23.29 1.78 3.42
C PRO A 71 -22.85 1.28 2.04
N SER A 72 -23.73 1.46 1.07
CA SER A 72 -23.56 1.11 -0.34
C SER A 72 -22.22 1.60 -0.93
N GLY A 73 -21.44 0.73 -1.56
CA GLY A 73 -20.55 1.14 -2.68
C GLY A 73 -19.05 0.76 -2.69
N GLY A 74 -18.47 0.09 -1.69
CA GLY A 74 -17.01 -0.16 -1.65
C GLY A 74 -16.59 -1.59 -2.01
N GLY A 75 -16.06 -1.81 -3.21
CA GLY A 75 -15.39 -3.09 -3.58
C GLY A 75 -14.05 -3.31 -2.85
N ASP A 76 -13.50 -4.53 -2.90
CA ASP A 76 -12.19 -4.89 -2.32
C ASP A 76 -11.06 -4.02 -2.90
N VAL A 77 -10.00 -3.74 -2.12
CA VAL A 77 -8.83 -2.95 -2.56
C VAL A 77 -8.21 -3.51 -3.83
N GLY A 78 -8.21 -4.84 -4.00
CA GLY A 78 -7.73 -5.48 -5.23
C GLY A 78 -8.49 -5.09 -6.51
N SER A 79 -9.71 -4.55 -6.40
CA SER A 79 -10.46 -4.00 -7.55
C SER A 79 -9.91 -2.66 -8.05
N ILE A 80 -9.14 -1.95 -7.22
CA ILE A 80 -8.50 -0.67 -7.55
C ILE A 80 -7.07 -0.88 -8.01
N ILE A 81 -6.36 -1.84 -7.37
CA ILE A 81 -4.96 -2.13 -7.64
C ILE A 81 -4.75 -3.64 -7.78
N SER A 82 -4.57 -4.09 -9.02
CA SER A 82 -4.18 -5.47 -9.33
C SER A 82 -2.72 -5.73 -8.97
N GLY A 83 -2.31 -7.01 -8.92
CA GLY A 83 -0.91 -7.38 -8.73
C GLY A 83 0.01 -6.77 -9.80
N SER A 84 -0.39 -6.82 -11.07
CA SER A 84 0.38 -6.22 -12.17
C SER A 84 0.52 -4.71 -12.05
N LEU A 85 -0.52 -4.02 -11.56
CA LEU A 85 -0.49 -2.58 -11.36
C LEU A 85 0.39 -2.21 -10.16
N PHE A 86 0.32 -2.97 -9.07
CA PHE A 86 1.22 -2.85 -7.94
C PHE A 86 2.68 -3.02 -8.37
N ASP A 87 2.97 -4.02 -9.22
CA ASP A 87 4.29 -4.24 -9.79
C ASP A 87 4.75 -3.12 -10.72
N GLN A 88 3.85 -2.54 -11.50
CA GLN A 88 4.16 -1.39 -12.35
C GLN A 88 4.46 -0.12 -11.54
N LEU A 89 3.71 0.11 -10.46
CA LEU A 89 3.90 1.25 -9.56
C LEU A 89 5.24 1.12 -8.83
N LEU A 90 5.53 -0.06 -8.29
CA LEU A 90 6.74 -0.35 -7.50
C LEU A 90 7.76 -1.18 -8.31
N LYS A 91 8.08 -0.71 -9.50
CA LYS A 91 8.79 -1.45 -10.56
C LYS A 91 10.15 -2.00 -10.14
N TYR A 92 10.96 -1.21 -9.44
CA TYR A 92 12.33 -1.60 -9.09
C TYR A 92 12.51 -2.07 -7.64
N ARG A 93 11.44 -2.27 -6.87
CA ARG A 93 11.57 -2.71 -5.45
C ARG A 93 12.29 -4.05 -5.27
N ASN A 94 12.22 -4.92 -6.30
CA ASN A 94 12.89 -6.22 -6.34
C ASN A 94 14.19 -6.20 -7.16
N ASP A 95 14.70 -5.02 -7.51
CA ASP A 95 16.01 -4.90 -8.12
C ASP A 95 17.09 -5.36 -7.12
N PRO A 96 18.15 -6.08 -7.55
CA PRO A 96 19.24 -6.51 -6.66
C PRO A 96 19.94 -5.36 -5.91
N ARG A 97 19.83 -4.11 -6.39
CA ARG A 97 20.34 -2.92 -5.70
C ARG A 97 19.51 -2.54 -4.47
N CYS A 98 18.26 -2.98 -4.40
CA CYS A 98 17.37 -2.71 -3.26
C CYS A 98 17.56 -3.68 -2.12
N LYS A 99 17.60 -3.15 -0.90
CA LYS A 99 17.75 -3.92 0.35
C LYS A 99 16.46 -4.66 0.73
N SER A 100 15.34 -4.26 0.16
CA SER A 100 14.03 -4.88 0.32
C SER A 100 13.73 -5.99 -0.69
N ASN A 101 14.65 -6.34 -1.59
CA ASN A 101 14.37 -7.26 -2.69
C ASN A 101 13.71 -8.57 -2.20
N GLY A 102 12.48 -8.83 -2.67
CA GLY A 102 11.67 -9.99 -2.30
C GLY A 102 10.81 -9.83 -1.04
N PHE A 103 10.95 -8.73 -0.29
CA PHE A 103 10.20 -8.50 0.95
C PHE A 103 8.77 -8.01 0.69
N TYR A 104 8.62 -6.96 -0.11
CA TYR A 104 7.31 -6.31 -0.34
C TYR A 104 6.51 -7.00 -1.44
N THR A 105 5.57 -7.86 -1.02
CA THR A 105 4.70 -8.60 -1.95
C THR A 105 3.31 -7.99 -2.04
N TYR A 106 2.66 -8.14 -3.21
CA TYR A 106 1.27 -7.73 -3.40
C TYR A 106 0.32 -8.44 -2.43
N ASN A 107 0.54 -9.73 -2.18
CA ASN A 107 -0.28 -10.51 -1.25
C ASN A 107 -0.18 -9.97 0.18
N ALA A 108 1.02 -9.56 0.63
CA ALA A 108 1.19 -8.95 1.93
C ALA A 108 0.46 -7.60 2.03
N PHE A 109 0.55 -6.77 0.99
CA PHE A 109 -0.20 -5.51 0.90
C PHE A 109 -1.71 -5.73 0.98
N ILE A 110 -2.27 -6.65 0.20
CA ILE A 110 -3.72 -6.94 0.21
C ILE A 110 -4.17 -7.54 1.54
N ALA A 111 -3.39 -8.45 2.13
CA ALA A 111 -3.70 -9.02 3.44
C ALA A 111 -3.74 -7.96 4.54
N ALA A 112 -2.78 -7.03 4.52
CA ALA A 112 -2.77 -5.89 5.43
C ALA A 112 -3.94 -4.93 5.18
N ALA A 113 -4.19 -4.55 3.93
CA ALA A 113 -5.26 -3.63 3.53
C ALA A 113 -6.64 -4.11 3.97
N ARG A 114 -6.93 -5.41 3.85
CA ARG A 114 -8.20 -6.01 4.30
C ARG A 114 -8.42 -5.96 5.81
N SER A 115 -7.39 -5.64 6.60
CA SER A 115 -7.52 -5.43 8.04
C SER A 115 -8.03 -4.03 8.41
N TYR A 116 -8.14 -3.10 7.45
CA TYR A 116 -8.57 -1.72 7.67
C TYR A 116 -9.78 -1.37 6.81
N GLY A 117 -10.97 -1.41 7.41
CA GLY A 117 -12.18 -0.97 6.74
C GLY A 117 -12.05 0.48 6.26
N GLY A 118 -12.39 0.72 4.99
CA GLY A 118 -12.37 2.05 4.38
C GLY A 118 -11.13 2.36 3.55
N PHE A 119 -9.97 1.79 3.88
CA PHE A 119 -8.72 2.03 3.15
C PHE A 119 -8.83 1.55 1.69
N GLY A 120 -8.76 2.48 0.73
CA GLY A 120 -8.90 2.16 -0.70
C GLY A 120 -10.30 1.68 -1.10
N THR A 121 -11.27 1.75 -0.20
CA THR A 121 -12.67 1.32 -0.43
C THR A 121 -13.70 2.40 -0.14
N SER A 122 -13.26 3.61 0.24
CA SER A 122 -14.14 4.74 0.55
C SER A 122 -14.24 5.74 -0.59
N GLY A 123 -15.44 6.26 -0.83
CA GLY A 123 -15.71 7.24 -1.89
C GLY A 123 -15.83 6.60 -3.28
N ASP A 124 -15.85 7.44 -4.31
CA ASP A 124 -15.95 6.98 -5.69
C ASP A 124 -14.65 6.30 -6.17
N VAL A 125 -14.66 5.75 -7.39
CA VAL A 125 -13.48 5.06 -7.95
C VAL A 125 -12.25 5.97 -8.06
N ASN A 126 -12.43 7.26 -8.34
CA ASN A 126 -11.33 8.20 -8.45
C ASN A 126 -10.78 8.54 -7.06
N THR A 127 -11.63 8.72 -6.05
CA THR A 127 -11.21 8.86 -4.65
C THR A 127 -10.39 7.65 -4.20
N ARG A 128 -10.87 6.43 -4.46
CA ARG A 128 -10.16 5.20 -4.09
C ARG A 128 -8.81 5.05 -4.79
N LYS A 129 -8.75 5.32 -6.11
CA LYS A 129 -7.48 5.37 -6.86
C LYS A 129 -6.51 6.40 -6.29
N ARG A 130 -7.02 7.59 -5.97
CA ARG A 130 -6.22 8.70 -5.43
C ARG A 130 -5.68 8.37 -4.04
N GLU A 131 -6.47 7.73 -3.19
CA GLU A 131 -6.01 7.25 -1.89
C GLU A 131 -4.86 6.23 -2.04
N ILE A 132 -5.03 5.23 -2.90
CA ILE A 132 -3.98 4.22 -3.15
C ILE A 132 -2.72 4.89 -3.72
N ALA A 133 -2.87 5.82 -4.67
CA ALA A 133 -1.75 6.59 -5.21
C ALA A 133 -1.02 7.38 -4.12
N ALA A 134 -1.77 8.07 -3.25
CA ALA A 134 -1.21 8.91 -2.19
C ALA A 134 -0.49 8.08 -1.12
N PHE A 135 -1.11 6.98 -0.65
CA PHE A 135 -0.50 6.08 0.32
C PHE A 135 0.80 5.48 -0.22
N LEU A 136 0.75 4.92 -1.44
CA LEU A 136 1.93 4.32 -2.06
C LEU A 136 3.01 5.36 -2.33
N ALA A 137 2.66 6.58 -2.71
CA ALA A 137 3.63 7.62 -3.00
C ALA A 137 4.36 8.12 -1.74
N GLN A 138 3.63 8.35 -0.65
CA GLN A 138 4.24 8.74 0.62
C GLN A 138 5.19 7.66 1.12
N THR A 139 4.72 6.40 1.15
CA THR A 139 5.54 5.27 1.58
C THR A 139 6.70 4.96 0.62
N SER A 140 6.56 5.28 -0.67
CA SER A 140 7.65 5.17 -1.63
C SER A 140 8.75 6.18 -1.39
N HIS A 141 8.39 7.42 -1.01
CA HIS A 141 9.37 8.43 -0.59
C HIS A 141 10.16 7.95 0.64
N GLU A 142 9.47 7.48 1.68
CA GLU A 142 10.11 6.98 2.92
C GLU A 142 11.11 5.84 2.67
N THR A 143 10.94 5.10 1.57
CA THR A 143 11.72 3.91 1.25
C THR A 143 12.44 4.00 -0.09
N THR A 144 12.60 5.22 -0.63
CA THR A 144 13.11 5.42 -1.98
C THR A 144 14.57 5.00 -2.10
N GLY A 145 14.88 4.28 -3.17
CA GLY A 145 16.25 4.07 -3.65
C GLY A 145 16.52 4.84 -4.94
N GLY A 146 15.67 5.78 -5.31
CA GLY A 146 15.75 6.53 -6.56
C GLY A 146 16.86 7.57 -6.57
N TRP A 147 17.38 7.84 -7.76
CA TRP A 147 18.29 8.94 -8.04
C TRP A 147 17.91 9.59 -9.37
N ALA A 148 18.42 10.80 -9.66
CA ALA A 148 17.98 11.61 -10.79
C ALA A 148 18.07 10.88 -12.15
N SER A 149 19.09 10.04 -12.35
CA SER A 149 19.33 9.27 -13.58
C SER A 149 18.97 7.78 -13.44
N ALA A 150 18.12 7.42 -12.47
CA ALA A 150 17.72 6.03 -12.29
C ALA A 150 16.95 5.50 -13.51
N PRO A 151 17.05 4.20 -13.84
CA PRO A 151 16.20 3.60 -14.86
C PRO A 151 14.72 3.87 -14.60
N ASP A 152 14.01 4.37 -15.62
CA ASP A 152 12.62 4.87 -15.55
C ASP A 152 12.36 6.03 -14.57
N GLY A 153 13.42 6.77 -14.21
CA GLY A 153 13.37 7.93 -13.33
C GLY A 153 13.31 7.59 -11.84
N PRO A 154 13.53 8.58 -10.95
CA PRO A 154 13.61 8.36 -9.50
C PRO A 154 12.32 7.76 -8.92
N TYR A 155 11.17 8.08 -9.51
CA TYR A 155 9.86 7.71 -8.96
C TYR A 155 9.42 6.26 -9.27
N ALA A 156 10.27 5.47 -9.93
CA ALA A 156 10.07 4.03 -10.12
C ALA A 156 10.74 3.18 -9.01
N TRP A 157 11.43 3.84 -8.06
CA TRP A 157 12.34 3.24 -7.09
C TRP A 157 11.87 3.34 -5.63
N GLY A 158 10.56 3.48 -5.42
CA GLY A 158 9.95 3.33 -4.10
C GLY A 158 10.10 1.92 -3.56
N TYR A 159 9.97 1.75 -2.25
CA TYR A 159 10.01 0.44 -1.58
C TYR A 159 11.36 -0.29 -1.72
N CYS A 160 12.47 0.45 -1.84
CA CYS A 160 13.82 -0.10 -1.99
C CYS A 160 14.50 -0.46 -0.66
N PHE A 161 14.03 0.14 0.44
CA PHE A 161 14.50 -0.11 1.80
C PHE A 161 13.38 -0.60 2.71
N VAL A 162 13.75 -1.44 3.68
CA VAL A 162 12.83 -1.88 4.76
C VAL A 162 13.16 -1.20 6.08
N THR A 163 14.44 -1.00 6.37
CA THR A 163 14.91 -0.36 7.61
C THR A 163 15.67 0.90 7.30
N GLU A 164 15.59 1.87 8.20
CA GLU A 164 16.41 3.06 8.23
C GLU A 164 17.89 2.70 8.03
N ILE A 165 18.59 3.53 7.26
CA ILE A 165 20.02 3.34 6.95
C ILE A 165 20.86 3.67 8.18
N ASN A 166 20.63 4.84 8.78
CA ASN A 166 21.38 5.35 9.93
C ASN A 166 20.63 5.06 11.24
N LYS A 167 20.59 3.79 11.63
CA LYS A 167 19.78 3.30 12.75
C LYS A 167 20.14 3.95 14.09
N LEU A 168 19.18 4.64 14.70
CA LEU A 168 19.26 5.13 16.09
C LEU A 168 18.23 4.42 16.99
N THR A 169 18.30 4.65 18.31
CA THR A 169 17.43 3.95 19.27
C THR A 169 15.99 4.48 19.27
N TYR A 170 15.77 5.78 19.05
CA TYR A 170 14.45 6.44 19.09
C TYR A 170 13.57 6.01 20.28
N CYS A 171 14.10 6.23 21.49
CA CYS A 171 13.44 5.86 22.74
C CYS A 171 13.21 7.10 23.62
N THR A 172 11.94 7.37 23.90
CA THR A 172 11.48 8.30 24.94
C THR A 172 10.57 7.49 25.84
N SER A 173 11.18 6.85 26.83
CA SER A 173 10.48 5.92 27.72
C SER A 173 9.38 6.65 28.51
N SER A 174 8.23 6.01 28.65
CA SER A 174 7.10 6.49 29.45
C SER A 174 6.44 5.32 30.15
N THR A 175 5.56 5.59 31.13
CA THR A 175 4.77 4.55 31.79
C THR A 175 3.88 3.77 30.81
N GLN A 176 3.35 4.45 29.79
CA GLN A 176 2.46 3.83 28.81
C GLN A 176 3.24 3.05 27.74
N TRP A 177 4.38 3.58 27.30
CA TRP A 177 5.21 3.00 26.24
C TRP A 177 6.68 2.91 26.72
N PRO A 178 7.00 1.99 27.64
CA PRO A 178 8.36 1.81 28.11
C PRO A 178 9.26 1.29 27.00
N CYS A 179 10.52 1.69 26.98
CA CYS A 179 11.48 1.11 26.04
C CYS A 179 11.91 -0.27 26.53
N ALA A 180 11.69 -1.30 25.71
CA ALA A 180 12.10 -2.65 26.02
C ALA A 180 13.64 -2.76 26.04
N PRO A 181 14.23 -3.45 27.04
CA PRO A 181 15.68 -3.60 27.13
C PRO A 181 16.31 -4.16 25.85
N GLY A 182 17.37 -3.51 25.36
CA GLY A 182 18.10 -3.93 24.16
C GLY A 182 17.36 -3.72 22.83
N LYS A 183 16.17 -3.09 22.83
CA LYS A 183 15.40 -2.82 21.62
C LYS A 183 15.63 -1.41 21.08
N GLN A 184 15.50 -1.28 19.76
CA GLN A 184 15.64 -0.02 19.04
C GLN A 184 14.44 0.21 18.13
N TYR A 185 14.01 1.46 18.03
CA TYR A 185 12.78 1.88 17.35
C TYR A 185 13.07 2.81 16.16
N TYR A 186 14.18 2.57 15.45
CA TYR A 186 14.47 3.17 14.15
C TYR A 186 13.40 2.88 13.11
N GLY A 187 13.42 3.62 12.01
CA GLY A 187 12.46 3.49 10.92
C GLY A 187 12.39 2.07 10.36
N ARG A 188 11.19 1.48 10.35
CA ARG A 188 10.92 0.19 9.69
C ARG A 188 9.64 0.23 8.86
N GLY A 189 9.65 -0.54 7.78
CA GLY A 189 8.50 -0.72 6.90
C GLY A 189 8.22 0.48 5.98
N PRO A 190 7.11 0.41 5.22
CA PRO A 190 6.77 1.40 4.20
C PRO A 190 6.66 2.84 4.70
N ILE A 191 6.12 3.08 5.90
CA ILE A 191 6.02 4.42 6.48
C ILE A 191 7.24 4.82 7.32
N GLN A 192 8.29 3.98 7.34
CA GLN A 192 9.43 4.12 8.25
C GLN A 192 8.99 4.40 9.70
N LEU A 193 8.13 3.53 10.24
CA LEU A 193 7.59 3.65 11.60
C LEU A 193 8.77 3.81 12.57
N THR A 194 8.79 4.94 13.28
CA THR A 194 9.91 5.36 14.12
C THR A 194 9.38 5.73 15.50
N HIS A 195 10.19 5.52 16.54
CA HIS A 195 9.93 5.88 17.94
C HIS A 195 9.08 4.87 18.76
N ASN A 196 9.53 4.53 19.97
CA ASN A 196 8.89 3.55 20.86
C ASN A 196 7.37 3.76 21.06
N TYR A 197 6.91 5.00 21.22
CA TYR A 197 5.48 5.28 21.40
C TYR A 197 4.65 4.98 20.15
N ASN A 198 5.22 5.10 18.94
CA ASN A 198 4.54 4.74 17.71
C ASN A 198 4.48 3.22 17.54
N TYR A 199 5.57 2.51 17.85
CA TYR A 199 5.56 1.04 17.89
C TYR A 199 4.54 0.51 18.90
N GLY A 200 4.48 1.10 20.09
CA GLY A 200 3.49 0.73 21.11
C GLY A 200 2.05 0.94 20.64
N GLN A 201 1.72 2.13 20.11
CA GLN A 201 0.38 2.42 19.61
C GLN A 201 -0.02 1.54 18.42
N ALA A 202 0.87 1.39 17.44
CA ALA A 202 0.66 0.53 16.28
C ALA A 202 0.45 -0.93 16.71
N GLY A 203 1.35 -1.43 17.56
CA GLY A 203 1.30 -2.80 18.07
C GLY A 203 0.01 -3.11 18.79
N LYS A 204 -0.42 -2.21 19.68
CA LYS A 204 -1.73 -2.31 20.35
C LYS A 204 -2.88 -2.35 19.36
N ALA A 205 -2.86 -1.49 18.34
CA ALA A 205 -3.94 -1.43 17.35
C ALA A 205 -4.03 -2.67 16.46
N ILE A 206 -2.90 -3.32 16.16
CA ILE A 206 -2.85 -4.50 15.28
C ILE A 206 -2.79 -5.83 16.03
N GLY A 207 -2.77 -5.81 17.36
CA GLY A 207 -2.69 -7.00 18.20
C GLY A 207 -1.33 -7.70 18.18
N VAL A 208 -0.23 -6.95 17.97
CA VAL A 208 1.14 -7.47 17.94
C VAL A 208 2.01 -6.70 18.92
N ASP A 209 2.80 -7.39 19.75
CA ASP A 209 3.73 -6.75 20.68
C ASP A 209 4.98 -6.21 19.96
N LEU A 210 4.81 -5.06 19.32
CA LEU A 210 5.87 -4.34 18.62
C LEU A 210 6.82 -3.58 19.56
N LEU A 211 6.45 -3.41 20.83
CA LEU A 211 7.30 -2.71 21.78
C LEU A 211 8.47 -3.60 22.22
N ASN A 212 8.21 -4.89 22.46
CA ASN A 212 9.24 -5.90 22.74
C ASN A 212 9.82 -6.55 21.47
N ASN A 213 9.07 -6.54 20.36
CA ASN A 213 9.48 -7.18 19.10
C ASN A 213 9.42 -6.23 17.89
N PRO A 214 10.12 -5.06 17.94
CA PRO A 214 10.03 -4.06 16.87
C PRO A 214 10.57 -4.56 15.52
N ASP A 215 11.50 -5.52 15.52
CA ASP A 215 12.09 -6.07 14.30
C ASP A 215 11.08 -6.81 13.41
N ILE A 216 9.94 -7.25 13.95
CA ILE A 216 8.88 -7.91 13.19
C ILE A 216 8.36 -7.01 12.05
N VAL A 217 8.37 -5.68 12.24
CA VAL A 217 7.99 -4.72 11.19
C VAL A 217 8.91 -4.81 9.95
N ALA A 218 10.14 -5.33 10.11
CA ALA A 218 11.12 -5.52 9.04
C ALA A 218 11.32 -6.98 8.62
N THR A 219 10.66 -7.95 9.26
CA THR A 219 10.78 -9.38 8.93
C THR A 219 9.47 -10.03 8.50
N ASP A 220 8.32 -9.45 8.87
CA ASP A 220 7.00 -9.87 8.39
C ASP A 220 6.40 -8.77 7.49
N PRO A 221 6.23 -9.01 6.18
CA PRO A 221 5.76 -7.99 5.25
C PRO A 221 4.28 -7.63 5.47
N VAL A 222 3.45 -8.53 6.00
CA VAL A 222 2.04 -8.21 6.33
C VAL A 222 2.01 -7.23 7.49
N ILE A 223 2.79 -7.49 8.55
CA ILE A 223 2.89 -6.59 9.70
C ILE A 223 3.51 -5.25 9.28
N SER A 224 4.51 -5.27 8.40
CA SER A 224 5.12 -4.08 7.80
C SER A 224 4.09 -3.17 7.12
N PHE A 225 3.23 -3.75 6.26
CA PHE A 225 2.15 -2.99 5.65
C PHE A 225 1.08 -2.58 6.66
N LYS A 226 0.71 -3.43 7.62
CA LYS A 226 -0.29 -3.10 8.65
C LYS A 226 0.12 -1.88 9.46
N THR A 227 1.37 -1.77 9.90
CA THR A 227 1.81 -0.57 10.64
C THR A 227 1.72 0.69 9.80
N SER A 228 2.00 0.59 8.50
CA SER A 228 1.93 1.74 7.58
C SER A 228 0.47 2.16 7.32
N ILE A 229 -0.43 1.20 7.12
CA ILE A 229 -1.86 1.48 6.93
C ILE A 229 -2.48 1.95 8.25
N TRP A 230 -2.07 1.41 9.41
CA TRP A 230 -2.45 1.96 10.71
C TRP A 230 -2.12 3.44 10.82
N PHE A 231 -0.88 3.83 10.49
CA PHE A 231 -0.49 5.24 10.56
C PHE A 231 -1.36 6.10 9.64
N TRP A 232 -1.60 5.64 8.41
CA TRP A 232 -2.44 6.32 7.42
C TRP A 232 -3.89 6.52 7.89
N MET A 233 -4.46 5.52 8.56
CA MET A 233 -5.86 5.47 8.97
C MET A 233 -6.12 6.12 10.35
N THR A 234 -5.07 6.43 11.12
CA THR A 234 -5.22 6.84 12.53
C THR A 234 -4.91 8.32 12.70
N ALA A 235 -5.91 9.10 13.14
CA ALA A 235 -5.69 10.47 13.60
C ALA A 235 -4.84 10.47 14.87
N GLN A 236 -3.92 11.43 15.01
CA GLN A 236 -3.00 11.53 16.15
C GLN A 236 -3.01 12.96 16.69
N ALA A 237 -3.51 13.13 17.92
CA ALA A 237 -3.65 14.43 18.56
C ALA A 237 -4.39 15.45 17.66
N ASN A 238 -3.72 16.52 17.25
CA ASN A 238 -4.26 17.56 16.37
C ASN A 238 -4.17 17.22 14.87
N LYS A 239 -3.53 16.10 14.49
CA LYS A 239 -3.40 15.64 13.12
C LYS A 239 -4.62 14.78 12.75
N PRO A 240 -5.36 15.12 11.68
CA PRO A 240 -6.36 14.19 11.16
C PRO A 240 -5.68 12.95 10.57
N SER A 241 -6.44 11.90 10.27
CA SER A 241 -5.92 10.76 9.52
C SER A 241 -5.61 11.19 8.08
N SER A 242 -4.55 10.64 7.49
CA SER A 242 -4.27 10.85 6.06
C SER A 242 -5.41 10.32 5.18
N HIS A 243 -6.07 9.24 5.63
CA HIS A 243 -7.29 8.69 5.05
C HIS A 243 -8.39 9.74 4.91
N ASP A 244 -8.80 10.38 6.01
CA ASP A 244 -9.90 11.34 5.98
C ASP A 244 -9.57 12.58 5.15
N VAL A 245 -8.30 12.97 5.09
CA VAL A 245 -7.84 14.07 4.22
C VAL A 245 -8.04 13.71 2.75
N ILE A 246 -7.51 12.57 2.29
CA ILE A 246 -7.48 12.24 0.86
C ILE A 246 -8.87 11.88 0.30
N ILE A 247 -9.76 11.36 1.14
CA ILE A 247 -11.15 11.03 0.74
C ILE A 247 -12.12 12.20 0.94
N GLY A 248 -11.64 13.35 1.40
CA GLY A 248 -12.44 14.57 1.55
C GLY A 248 -13.38 14.57 2.76
N LYS A 249 -13.12 13.75 3.79
CA LYS A 249 -13.90 13.75 5.05
C LYS A 249 -13.36 14.72 6.09
N TRP A 250 -12.09 15.09 6.02
CA TRP A 250 -11.54 16.08 6.93
C TRP A 250 -11.96 17.50 6.53
N THR A 251 -12.59 18.21 7.47
CA THR A 251 -12.91 19.64 7.34
C THR A 251 -11.91 20.46 8.18
N PRO A 252 -11.09 21.33 7.58
CA PRO A 252 -10.11 22.12 8.32
C PRO A 252 -10.78 23.03 9.35
N SER A 253 -10.22 23.06 10.57
CA SER A 253 -10.62 24.02 11.60
C SER A 253 -10.25 25.45 11.24
N ALA A 254 -10.72 26.44 12.02
CA ALA A 254 -10.26 27.82 11.87
C ALA A 254 -8.73 27.94 12.06
N ALA A 255 -8.16 27.18 13.00
CA ALA A 255 -6.72 27.14 13.23
C ALA A 255 -5.97 26.55 12.02
N ASP A 256 -6.49 25.50 11.39
CA ASP A 256 -5.90 24.90 10.19
C ASP A 256 -5.90 25.87 9.02
N LYS A 257 -7.04 26.54 8.76
CA LYS A 257 -7.13 27.56 7.71
C LYS A 257 -6.14 28.70 7.94
N SER A 258 -6.03 29.20 9.17
CA SER A 258 -5.06 30.26 9.51
C SER A 258 -3.61 29.81 9.37
N ALA A 259 -3.36 28.50 9.50
CA ALA A 259 -2.06 27.88 9.31
C ALA A 259 -1.78 27.47 7.84
N GLY A 260 -2.68 27.81 6.90
CA GLY A 260 -2.56 27.41 5.50
C GLY A 260 -2.83 25.93 5.22
N ARG A 261 -3.26 25.14 6.23
CA ARG A 261 -3.55 23.72 6.09
C ARG A 261 -4.93 23.51 5.47
N VAL A 262 -4.94 23.09 4.21
CA VAL A 262 -6.13 22.83 3.39
C VAL A 262 -6.14 21.40 2.87
N PRO A 263 -7.31 20.82 2.52
CA PRO A 263 -7.38 19.44 2.06
C PRO A 263 -6.57 19.22 0.79
N GLY A 264 -5.75 18.17 0.79
CA GLY A 264 -4.88 17.83 -0.34
C GLY A 264 -3.65 17.04 0.11
N TYR A 265 -2.86 16.62 -0.87
CA TYR A 265 -1.68 15.77 -0.65
C TYR A 265 -0.60 16.47 0.21
N GLY A 266 -0.51 17.80 0.15
CA GLY A 266 0.41 18.58 0.97
C GLY A 266 0.16 18.45 2.46
N VAL A 267 -1.10 18.47 2.90
CA VAL A 267 -1.44 18.25 4.33
C VAL A 267 -1.03 16.84 4.78
N ILE A 268 -1.07 15.85 3.90
CA ILE A 268 -0.63 14.48 4.20
C ILE A 268 0.88 14.46 4.47
N THR A 269 1.67 15.16 3.65
CA THR A 269 3.11 15.36 3.92
C THR A 269 3.33 16.06 5.26
N ASN A 270 2.51 17.07 5.59
CA ASN A 270 2.57 17.77 6.86
C ASN A 270 2.27 16.86 8.06
N ILE A 271 1.29 15.96 7.94
CA ILE A 271 0.96 14.95 8.96
C ILE A 271 2.16 14.03 9.22
N ILE A 272 2.78 13.54 8.13
CA ILE A 272 3.88 12.56 8.18
C ILE A 272 5.16 13.19 8.73
N ASN A 273 5.63 14.30 8.16
CA ASN A 273 6.92 14.88 8.52
C ASN A 273 6.97 16.42 8.43
N GLY A 274 5.84 17.09 8.67
CA GLY A 274 5.74 18.54 8.48
C GLY A 274 6.71 19.37 9.31
N GLY A 275 7.09 18.91 10.50
CA GLY A 275 8.06 19.60 11.35
C GLY A 275 9.44 19.78 10.71
N LEU A 276 9.78 18.96 9.70
CA LEU A 276 11.04 19.06 8.97
C LEU A 276 10.85 19.58 7.53
N GLU A 277 9.68 19.35 6.93
CA GLU A 277 9.47 19.48 5.48
C GLU A 277 8.54 20.63 5.07
N CYS A 278 7.75 21.19 5.98
CA CYS A 278 6.70 22.16 5.63
C CYS A 278 6.93 23.55 6.24
N GLY A 279 6.36 24.57 5.61
CA GLY A 279 6.30 25.94 6.14
C GLY A 279 7.57 26.79 5.95
N HIS A 280 8.49 26.35 5.09
CA HIS A 280 9.76 27.03 4.82
C HIS A 280 10.08 27.17 3.32
N GLY A 281 9.05 27.10 2.47
CA GLY A 281 9.21 27.21 1.01
C GLY A 281 9.47 25.86 0.35
N ALA A 282 10.07 25.90 -0.85
CA ALA A 282 10.30 24.70 -1.65
C ALA A 282 11.31 23.77 -0.98
N ASP A 283 10.92 22.50 -0.86
CA ASP A 283 11.73 21.44 -0.25
C ASP A 283 11.83 20.23 -1.19
N SER A 284 13.03 19.66 -1.32
CA SER A 284 13.29 18.54 -2.24
C SER A 284 12.61 17.24 -1.81
N ARG A 285 12.41 17.02 -0.50
CA ARG A 285 11.73 15.83 0.04
C ARG A 285 10.24 15.89 -0.27
N VAL A 286 9.63 17.06 -0.06
CA VAL A 286 8.24 17.31 -0.47
C VAL A 286 8.08 17.16 -1.98
N ALA A 287 9.02 17.68 -2.78
CA ALA A 287 8.98 17.53 -4.23
C ALA A 287 9.07 16.05 -4.67
N ASP A 288 9.88 15.23 -3.99
CA ASP A 288 9.98 13.80 -4.25
C ASP A 288 8.68 13.04 -3.90
N ARG A 289 8.07 13.34 -2.74
CA ARG A 289 6.73 12.82 -2.38
C ARG A 289 5.69 13.14 -3.45
N ILE A 290 5.70 14.38 -3.97
CA ILE A 290 4.79 14.83 -5.03
C ILE A 290 5.12 14.12 -6.35
N GLY A 291 6.39 13.90 -6.67
CA GLY A 291 6.84 13.21 -7.87
C GLY A 291 6.34 11.77 -7.96
N PHE A 292 6.47 11.00 -6.87
CA PHE A 292 5.84 9.69 -6.74
C PHE A 292 4.33 9.76 -6.92
N TYR A 293 3.67 10.70 -6.25
CA TYR A 293 2.21 10.82 -6.29
C TYR A 293 1.67 11.10 -7.68
N LYS A 294 2.31 12.03 -8.41
CA LYS A 294 1.96 12.35 -9.80
C LYS A 294 2.13 11.12 -10.69
N ARG A 295 3.30 10.47 -10.65
CA ARG A 295 3.54 9.24 -11.44
C ARG A 295 2.47 8.17 -11.16
N TYR A 296 2.09 7.99 -9.90
CA TYR A 296 1.15 6.93 -9.53
C TYR A 296 -0.28 7.27 -9.96
N CYS A 297 -0.68 8.54 -9.81
CA CYS A 297 -1.93 9.04 -10.35
C CYS A 297 -2.02 8.89 -11.88
N ASP A 298 -0.94 9.20 -12.60
CA ASP A 298 -0.87 9.03 -14.06
C ASP A 298 -1.08 7.58 -14.49
N ILE A 299 -0.39 6.65 -13.83
CA ILE A 299 -0.53 5.21 -14.07
C ILE A 299 -1.97 4.73 -13.76
N LEU A 300 -2.60 5.28 -12.73
CA LEU A 300 -3.97 4.95 -12.33
C LEU A 300 -5.04 5.68 -13.16
N GLY A 301 -4.64 6.67 -13.98
CA GLY A 301 -5.54 7.49 -14.78
C GLY A 301 -6.49 8.34 -13.92
N VAL A 302 -5.98 9.00 -12.89
CA VAL A 302 -6.75 9.89 -12.00
C VAL A 302 -6.06 11.25 -11.83
N SER A 303 -6.83 12.33 -11.67
CA SER A 303 -6.24 13.64 -11.38
C SER A 303 -5.64 13.69 -9.97
N TYR A 304 -4.61 14.53 -9.81
CA TYR A 304 -3.87 14.69 -8.55
C TYR A 304 -4.70 15.38 -7.45
N GLY A 305 -5.70 16.16 -7.84
CA GLY A 305 -6.33 17.14 -6.97
C GLY A 305 -5.45 18.38 -6.76
N ASP A 306 -5.88 19.23 -5.84
CA ASP A 306 -5.22 20.50 -5.53
C ASP A 306 -4.33 20.38 -4.27
N ASN A 307 -3.63 21.46 -3.93
CA ASN A 307 -2.87 21.62 -2.68
C ASN A 307 -1.84 20.49 -2.47
N LEU A 308 -1.00 20.26 -3.48
CA LEU A 308 -0.06 19.15 -3.49
C LEU A 308 1.13 19.34 -2.55
N ASP A 309 1.51 20.58 -2.27
CA ASP A 309 2.63 20.91 -1.40
C ASP A 309 2.18 21.44 -0.03
N CYS A 310 3.13 21.46 0.89
CA CYS A 310 3.00 22.08 2.19
C CYS A 310 4.00 23.22 2.41
N TYR A 311 4.50 23.82 1.33
CA TYR A 311 5.61 24.78 1.40
C TYR A 311 5.30 25.98 2.30
N ASN A 312 4.03 26.41 2.31
CA ASN A 312 3.55 27.53 3.11
C ASN A 312 2.62 27.11 4.25
N GLN A 313 2.52 25.81 4.54
CA GLN A 313 1.68 25.32 5.64
C GLN A 313 2.47 25.33 6.94
N LYS A 314 1.92 25.89 8.01
CA LYS A 314 2.53 25.74 9.34
C LYS A 314 2.48 24.24 9.74
N PRO A 315 3.60 23.66 10.20
CA PRO A 315 3.63 22.29 10.69
C PRO A 315 2.57 22.02 11.76
N PHE A 316 2.00 20.82 11.77
CA PHE A 316 1.27 20.35 12.96
C PHE A 316 2.25 20.25 14.13
N ALA A 317 1.84 20.78 15.29
CA ALA A 317 2.62 20.77 16.53
C ALA A 317 2.39 19.49 17.33
#